data_AF-A0A897N6G1-F1
#
_entry.id   AF-A0A897N6G1-F1
#
_cell.length_a   1.000
_cell.length_b   1.000
_cell.length_c   1.000
_cell.angle_alpha   90.00
_cell.angle_beta   90.00
_cell.angle_gamma   90.00
#
_symmetry.space_group_name_H-M   'P 1'
#
loop_
_entity.id
_entity.type
_entity.pdbx_description
1 polymer ?
#
loop_
_entity_poly.entity_id
_entity_poly.type
_entity_poly.pdbx_seq_one_letter_code
_entity_poly.pdbx_strand_id
1 'polypeptide(L)'
;MAVEEAGGFADFRETATKTNSLIDRLQQLTLPRAADIESGLENYTETKARAEELEEKIERTDELIDEIVYELYGLTEEEIEIVEEAVGD
;
A
#
# COMPACT_ATOMS: atom_id res chain seq x y z
N MET A 1 47.63 31.05 5.31
CA MET A 1 47.20 29.65 5.50
C MET A 1 46.33 29.61 6.73
N ALA A 2 45.07 29.22 6.58
CA ALA A 2 44.24 28.62 7.61
C ALA A 2 43.02 28.08 6.86
N VAL A 3 43.12 26.82 6.43
CA VAL A 3 41.98 26.03 5.94
C VAL A 3 41.39 25.40 7.19
N GLU A 4 40.20 25.83 7.61
CA GLU A 4 39.39 25.11 8.59
C GLU A 4 38.09 24.68 7.91
N GLU A 5 38.21 23.50 7.31
CA GLU A 5 37.24 22.41 7.20
C GLU A 5 35.76 22.75 7.39
N ALA A 6 35.05 22.92 6.28
CA ALA A 6 33.59 22.91 6.23
C ALA A 6 33.06 21.48 6.44
N GLY A 7 32.87 21.09 7.70
CA GLY A 7 32.25 19.82 8.09
C GLY A 7 30.75 19.95 8.36
N GLY A 8 29.99 20.49 7.41
CA GLY A 8 28.53 20.61 7.51
C GLY A 8 27.83 19.61 6.59
N PHE A 9 27.07 18.66 7.15
CA PHE A 9 26.20 17.80 6.34
C PHE A 9 25.08 18.66 5.73
N ALA A 10 25.19 18.88 4.42
CA ALA A 10 24.12 19.30 3.52
C ALA A 10 23.37 20.61 3.87
N ASP A 11 24.04 21.77 3.77
CA ASP A 11 23.40 23.06 3.42
C ASP A 11 22.18 23.52 4.25
N PHE A 12 21.98 23.00 5.47
CA PHE A 12 20.88 23.42 6.33
C PHE A 12 21.22 24.73 7.05
N ARG A 13 20.56 25.82 6.65
CA ARG A 13 20.63 27.11 7.37
C ARG A 13 20.07 26.96 8.78
N GLU A 14 20.88 27.28 9.80
CA GLU A 14 20.57 27.21 11.24
C GLU A 14 19.43 28.15 11.72
N THR A 15 18.82 28.97 10.88
CA THR A 15 17.89 30.04 11.29
C THR A 15 16.40 29.75 11.01
N ALA A 16 15.97 28.50 11.17
CA ALA A 16 14.56 28.11 11.14
C ALA A 16 14.12 27.42 12.45
N THR A 17 14.53 27.92 13.60
CA THR A 17 14.11 27.40 14.90
C THR A 17 12.70 27.88 15.27
N LYS A 18 11.67 27.30 14.64
CA LYS A 18 10.49 26.93 15.43
C LYS A 18 10.86 25.62 16.11
N THR A 19 10.78 25.62 17.44
CA THR A 19 11.15 24.56 18.39
C THR A 19 10.40 23.24 18.15
N ASN A 20 10.67 22.56 17.04
CA ASN A 20 10.25 21.19 16.76
C ASN A 20 11.00 20.67 15.53
N SER A 21 12.29 20.38 15.70
CA SER A 21 13.04 19.55 14.76
C SER A 21 12.31 18.22 14.52
N LEU A 22 12.55 17.57 13.38
CA LEU A 22 12.09 16.18 13.15
C LEU A 22 12.58 15.25 14.27
N ILE A 23 13.77 15.53 14.80
CA ILE A 23 14.36 14.81 15.93
C ILE A 23 13.57 15.06 17.21
N ASP A 24 13.20 16.31 17.51
CA ASP A 24 12.41 16.66 18.70
C ASP A 24 11.04 15.97 18.69
N ARG A 25 10.42 15.87 17.51
CA ARG A 25 9.13 15.18 17.32
C ARG A 25 9.26 13.67 17.51
N LEU A 26 10.36 13.07 17.05
CA LEU A 26 10.63 11.64 17.24
C LEU A 26 10.88 11.32 18.72
N GLN A 27 11.61 12.18 19.42
CA GLN A 27 11.88 12.02 20.85
C GLN A 27 10.63 12.17 21.73
N GLN A 28 9.67 12.98 21.30
CA GLN A 28 8.38 13.15 21.98
C GLN A 28 7.36 12.04 21.68
N LEU A 29 7.65 11.17 20.71
CA LEU A 29 6.76 10.07 20.36
C LEU A 29 6.72 9.06 21.52
N THR A 30 5.54 8.86 22.11
CA THR A 30 5.32 7.79 23.09
C THR A 30 4.82 6.56 22.37
N LEU A 31 5.61 5.49 22.38
CA LEU A 31 5.23 4.20 21.79
C LEU A 31 4.53 3.32 22.84
N PRO A 32 3.50 2.55 22.44
CA PRO A 32 2.91 1.53 23.30
C PRO A 32 3.93 0.42 23.58
N ARG A 33 3.72 -0.36 24.66
CA ARG A 33 4.57 -1.52 24.93
C ARG A 33 4.26 -2.60 23.90
N ALA A 34 5.28 -3.36 23.49
CA ALA A 34 5.11 -4.42 22.50
C ALA A 34 4.01 -5.44 22.88
N ALA A 35 3.94 -5.82 24.15
CA ALA A 35 2.92 -6.73 24.67
C ALA A 35 1.48 -6.18 24.54
N ASP A 36 1.30 -4.85 24.51
CA ASP A 36 -0.03 -4.25 24.41
C ASP A 36 -0.56 -4.28 22.95
N ILE A 37 0.32 -4.46 21.95
CA ILE A 37 -0.04 -4.44 20.51
C ILE A 37 0.04 -5.80 19.82
N GLU A 38 0.66 -6.79 20.46
CA GLU A 38 0.93 -8.12 19.88
C GLU A 38 -0.34 -8.78 19.32
N SER A 39 -1.39 -8.92 20.15
CA SER A 39 -2.66 -9.52 19.70
C SER A 39 -3.37 -8.68 18.64
N GLY A 40 -3.23 -7.36 18.68
CA GLY A 40 -3.82 -6.48 17.66
C GLY A 40 -3.16 -6.67 16.30
N LEU A 41 -1.83 -6.79 16.29
CA LEU A 41 -1.06 -7.02 15.08
C LEU A 41 -1.31 -8.43 14.51
N GLU A 42 -1.38 -9.46 15.36
CA GLU A 42 -1.71 -10.82 14.94
C GLU A 42 -3.08 -10.89 14.25
N ASN A 43 -4.12 -10.33 14.88
CA ASN A 43 -5.46 -10.25 14.29
C ASN A 43 -5.47 -9.48 12.95
N TYR A 44 -4.70 -8.39 12.87
CA TYR A 44 -4.58 -7.63 11.63
C TYR A 44 -3.96 -8.49 10.52
N THR A 45 -2.87 -9.21 10.82
CA THR A 45 -2.22 -10.07 9.84
C THR A 45 -3.10 -11.21 9.36
N GLU A 46 -3.85 -11.85 10.26
CA GLU A 46 -4.82 -12.90 9.90
C GLU A 46 -5.94 -12.33 9.02
N THR A 47 -6.49 -11.19 9.41
CA THR A 47 -7.56 -10.53 8.65
C THR A 47 -7.08 -10.12 7.25
N LYS A 48 -5.86 -9.60 7.13
CA LYS A 48 -5.26 -9.24 5.84
C LYS A 48 -5.08 -10.47 4.96
N ALA A 49 -4.53 -11.57 5.49
CA ALA A 49 -4.36 -12.81 4.75
C ALA A 49 -5.71 -13.38 4.26
N ARG A 50 -6.74 -13.32 5.10
CA ARG A 50 -8.10 -13.71 4.70
C ARG A 50 -8.69 -12.80 3.62
N ALA A 51 -8.42 -11.50 3.67
CA ALA A 51 -8.86 -10.57 2.64
C ALA A 51 -8.20 -10.90 1.29
N GLU A 52 -6.88 -11.15 1.28
CA GLU A 52 -6.14 -11.56 0.08
C GLU A 52 -6.69 -12.88 -0.51
N GLU A 53 -6.98 -13.87 0.33
CA GLU A 53 -7.60 -15.14 -0.10
C GLU A 53 -9.00 -14.93 -0.72
N LEU A 54 -9.76 -13.97 -0.20
CA LEU A 54 -11.09 -13.63 -0.73
C LEU A 54 -10.99 -12.87 -2.05
N GLU A 55 -10.03 -11.95 -2.19
CA GLU A 55 -9.75 -11.26 -3.45
C GLU A 55 -9.41 -12.26 -4.55
N GLU A 56 -8.51 -13.22 -4.29
CA GLU A 56 -8.18 -14.29 -5.25
C GLU A 56 -9.41 -15.15 -5.61
N LYS A 57 -10.31 -15.40 -4.65
CA LYS A 57 -11.57 -16.13 -4.94
C LYS A 57 -12.52 -15.33 -5.81
N ILE A 58 -12.59 -14.01 -5.60
CA ILE A 58 -13.45 -13.12 -6.38
C ILE A 58 -12.94 -13.07 -7.82
N GLU A 59 -11.65 -12.80 -8.03
CA GLU A 59 -11.03 -12.75 -9.36
C GLU A 59 -11.28 -14.05 -10.15
N ARG A 60 -11.02 -15.21 -9.52
CA ARG A 60 -11.31 -16.51 -10.17
C ARG A 60 -12.78 -16.74 -10.44
N THR A 61 -13.67 -16.19 -9.62
CA THR A 61 -15.12 -16.33 -9.83
C THR A 61 -15.58 -15.43 -10.97
N ASP A 62 -15.04 -14.22 -11.07
CA ASP A 62 -15.34 -13.28 -12.15
C ASP A 62 -14.89 -13.86 -13.50
N GLU A 63 -13.68 -14.41 -13.59
CA GLU A 63 -13.19 -15.13 -14.80
C GLU A 63 -14.13 -16.28 -15.21
N LEU A 64 -14.60 -17.08 -14.24
CA LEU A 64 -15.53 -18.18 -14.50
C LEU A 64 -16.92 -17.67 -14.92
N ILE A 65 -17.37 -16.54 -14.40
CA ILE A 65 -18.64 -15.93 -14.80
C ILE A 65 -18.54 -15.49 -16.26
N ASP A 66 -17.44 -14.85 -16.65
CA ASP A 66 -17.23 -14.39 -18.02
C ASP A 66 -17.22 -15.57 -19.00
N GLU A 67 -16.47 -16.64 -18.69
CA GLU A 67 -16.46 -17.88 -19.50
C GLU A 67 -17.87 -18.45 -19.68
N ILE A 68 -18.64 -18.58 -18.58
CA ILE A 68 -20.01 -19.10 -18.62
C ILE A 68 -20.92 -18.19 -19.45
N VAL A 69 -20.81 -16.87 -19.29
CA VAL A 69 -21.64 -15.91 -20.05
C VAL A 69 -21.32 -15.99 -21.54
N TYR A 70 -20.04 -16.06 -21.92
CA TYR A 70 -19.62 -16.19 -23.31
C TYR A 70 -20.12 -17.50 -23.93
N GLU A 71 -20.04 -18.61 -23.21
CA GLU A 71 -20.57 -19.90 -23.68
C GLU A 71 -22.09 -19.86 -23.84
N LEU A 72 -22.81 -19.32 -22.85
CA LEU A 72 -24.29 -19.29 -22.86
C LEU A 72 -24.87 -18.48 -24.02
N TYR A 73 -24.19 -17.40 -24.43
CA TYR A 73 -24.62 -16.56 -25.54
C TYR A 73 -23.90 -16.88 -26.86
N GLY A 74 -22.90 -17.76 -26.85
CA GLY A 74 -22.17 -18.21 -28.03
C GLY A 74 -21.39 -17.08 -28.71
N LEU A 75 -20.76 -16.21 -27.94
CA LEU A 75 -20.01 -15.07 -28.47
C LEU A 75 -18.80 -15.54 -29.26
N THR A 76 -18.50 -14.82 -30.34
CA THR A 76 -17.26 -14.96 -31.09
C THR A 76 -16.11 -14.19 -30.42
N GLU A 77 -14.86 -14.49 -30.79
CA GLU A 77 -13.67 -13.79 -30.27
C GLU A 77 -13.76 -12.26 -30.49
N GLU A 78 -14.30 -11.81 -31.62
CA GLU A 78 -14.49 -10.39 -31.95
C GLU A 78 -15.56 -9.74 -31.05
N GLU A 79 -16.63 -10.46 -30.72
CA GLU A 79 -17.66 -9.96 -29.81
C GLU A 79 -17.19 -9.93 -28.35
N ILE A 80 -16.34 -10.87 -27.94
CA ILE A 80 -15.71 -10.88 -26.61
C ILE A 80 -14.80 -9.66 -26.46
N GLU A 81 -13.93 -9.39 -27.45
CA GLU A 81 -13.02 -8.24 -27.42
C GLU A 81 -13.77 -6.90 -27.23
N ILE A 82 -14.90 -6.73 -27.91
CA ILE A 82 -15.77 -5.54 -27.77
C ILE A 82 -16.35 -5.44 -26.35
N VAL A 83 -16.75 -6.56 -25.75
CA VAL A 83 -17.30 -6.60 -24.38
C VAL A 83 -16.21 -6.27 -23.36
N GLU A 84 -15.01 -6.84 -23.50
CA GLU A 84 -13.87 -6.57 -22.61
C GLU A 84 -13.43 -5.10 -22.70
N GLU A 85 -13.39 -4.50 -23.90
CA GLU A 85 -13.09 -3.07 -24.07
C GLU A 85 -14.15 -2.17 -23.40
N ALA A 86 -15.41 -2.59 -23.41
CA ALA A 86 -16.51 -1.82 -22.82
C ALA A 86 -16.60 -1.93 -21.28
N VAL A 87 -16.07 -3.00 -20.69
CA VAL A 87 -16.15 -3.30 -19.26
C VAL A 87 -14.83 -3.03 -18.53
N GLY A 88 -13.69 -3.03 -19.22
CA GLY A 88 -12.38 -2.75 -18.65
C GLY A 88 -12.13 -1.26 -18.36
N ASP A 89 -12.73 -0.73 -17.29
CA ASP A 89 -12.39 0.55 -16.63
C ASP A 89 -12.52 0.45 -15.09
#